data_AF-A0A8D0B4J4-F1
#
_entry.id   AF-A0A8D0B4J4-F1
#
_cell.length_a   1.000
_cell.length_b   1.000
_cell.length_c   1.000
_cell.angle_alpha   90.00
_cell.angle_beta   90.00
_cell.angle_gamma   90.00
#
_symmetry.space_group_name_H-M   'P 1'
#
loop_
_entity.id
_entity.type
_entity.pdbx_description
1 polymer ?
#
loop_
_entity_poly.entity_id
_entity_poly.type
_entity_poly.pdbx_seq_one_letter_code
_entity_poly.pdbx_strand_id
1 'polypeptide(L)'
;MAQKGQLSDDEKFLFVDKDLISSTVAQADWSAKKMVWVPSEKHGFEAASVKEEKGDEVLVELAENGKKVTISKDDIQKMNPPKFSKVEDMAELTCLNEASVLHNLRERYFSGLIYTYSGLFCVVVNPYKQLPIYSEKIIDMYKGKKRHEMPPHIYAIADTAYRSMLQDREDQSILCTGESGAGKTENTKKVIQYLAVVASSHKGKKDTSITVSDPCAPLLFLLVSLPPPSPVTFGFLGATARWPLADSCAEGRRTERAGTVCFSPLLPNS
;
A
#
# COMPACT_ATOMS: atom_id res chain seq x y z
N MET A 1 6.19 5.85 33.18
CA MET A 1 5.45 6.78 32.29
C MET A 1 6.25 6.88 31.00
N ALA A 2 5.78 6.28 29.91
CA ALA A 2 6.50 6.33 28.64
C ALA A 2 6.37 7.73 28.04
N GLN A 3 7.50 8.42 27.86
CA GLN A 3 7.55 9.69 27.15
C GLN A 3 6.99 9.48 25.74
N LYS A 4 5.89 10.15 25.42
CA LYS A 4 5.33 10.23 24.07
C LYS A 4 6.28 11.12 23.25
N GLY A 5 7.36 10.51 22.75
CA GLY A 5 8.41 11.20 22.00
C GLY A 5 7.84 11.77 20.70
N GLN A 6 8.21 13.00 20.37
CA GLN A 6 7.96 13.56 19.03
C GLN A 6 8.54 12.60 17.99
N LEU A 7 7.72 12.20 17.01
CA LEU A 7 8.17 11.36 15.90
C LEU A 7 9.33 12.07 15.18
N SER A 8 10.44 11.37 14.95
CA SER A 8 11.54 11.93 14.17
C SER A 8 11.07 12.24 12.74
N ASP A 9 11.76 13.12 12.02
CA ASP A 9 11.36 13.50 10.66
C ASP A 9 11.23 12.28 9.71
N ASP A 10 12.04 11.25 9.91
CA ASP A 10 11.96 9.99 9.17
C ASP A 10 10.73 9.13 9.56
N GLU A 11 10.33 9.17 10.83
CA GLU A 11 9.21 8.38 11.35
C GLU A 11 7.86 8.94 10.93
N LYS A 12 7.80 10.24 10.60
CA LYS A 12 6.60 10.89 10.03
C LYS A 12 6.18 10.30 8.68
N PHE A 13 7.10 9.66 7.95
CA PHE A 13 6.81 8.98 6.68
C PHE A 13 6.35 7.54 6.84
N LEU A 14 6.25 7.04 8.07
CA LEU A 14 5.76 5.69 8.39
C LEU A 14 4.57 5.71 9.33
N PHE A 15 4.57 6.60 10.32
CA PHE A 15 3.54 6.67 11.35
C PHE A 15 2.52 7.77 11.05
N VAL A 16 1.26 7.44 11.26
CA VAL A 16 0.16 8.40 11.19
C VAL A 16 0.19 9.28 12.45
N ASP A 17 0.16 10.59 12.27
CA ASP A 17 0.00 11.52 13.39
C ASP A 17 -1.44 11.45 13.94
N LYS A 18 -1.61 10.67 15.01
CA LYS A 18 -2.91 10.42 15.64
C LYS A 18 -3.44 11.64 16.40
N ASP A 19 -2.58 12.60 16.76
CA ASP A 19 -2.98 13.75 17.56
C ASP A 19 -3.81 14.76 16.74
N LEU A 20 -3.75 14.68 15.40
CA LEU A 20 -4.57 15.46 14.46
C LEU A 20 -5.93 14.80 14.12
N ILE A 21 -6.09 13.49 14.36
CA ILE A 21 -7.22 12.70 13.82
C ILE A 21 -8.43 12.71 14.77
N SER A 22 -8.23 12.83 16.09
CA SER A 22 -9.33 12.82 17.06
C SER A 22 -9.84 14.23 17.39
N SER A 23 -10.27 14.99 16.39
CA SER A 23 -11.01 16.23 16.66
C SER A 23 -12.50 15.91 16.85
N THR A 24 -13.02 16.17 18.06
CA THR A 24 -14.44 16.06 18.39
C THR A 24 -15.32 16.93 17.48
N VAL A 25 -14.76 18.04 16.98
CA VAL A 25 -15.39 18.95 16.03
C VAL A 25 -15.72 18.27 14.69
N ALA A 26 -14.75 17.57 14.08
CA ALA A 26 -14.96 16.89 12.81
C ALA A 26 -16.02 15.79 12.91
N GLN A 27 -16.07 15.08 14.05
CA GLN A 27 -17.08 14.06 14.30
C GLN A 27 -18.49 14.64 14.43
N ALA A 28 -18.62 15.79 15.10
CA ALA A 28 -19.90 16.50 15.21
C ALA A 28 -20.39 17.01 13.85
N ASP A 29 -19.50 17.60 13.05
CA ASP A 29 -19.82 18.10 11.71
C ASP A 29 -20.24 16.97 10.75
N TRP A 30 -19.56 15.82 10.80
CA TRP A 30 -19.90 14.65 10.00
C TRP A 30 -21.31 14.13 10.31
N SER A 31 -21.62 14.00 11.61
CA SER A 31 -22.93 13.50 12.05
C SER A 31 -24.05 14.49 11.75
N ALA A 32 -23.77 15.79 11.77
CA ALA A 32 -24.77 16.82 11.53
C ALA A 32 -25.16 16.96 10.05
N LYS A 33 -24.22 16.71 9.12
CA LYS A 33 -24.39 17.06 7.69
C LYS A 33 -24.72 15.87 6.78
N LYS A 34 -24.91 14.65 7.31
CA LYS A 34 -25.14 13.41 6.52
C LYS A 34 -24.22 13.36 5.30
N MET A 35 -22.92 13.33 5.56
CA MET A 35 -21.91 13.39 4.52
C MET A 35 -21.91 12.13 3.65
N VAL A 36 -21.74 12.32 2.34
CA VAL A 36 -21.71 11.29 1.31
C VAL A 36 -20.63 11.60 0.27
N TRP A 37 -20.23 10.59 -0.48
CA TRP A 37 -19.35 10.72 -1.64
C TRP A 37 -20.18 10.78 -2.92
N VAL A 38 -19.81 11.69 -3.82
CA VAL A 38 -20.46 11.87 -5.12
C VAL A 38 -19.42 11.88 -6.24
N PRO A 39 -19.77 11.44 -7.46
CA PRO A 39 -18.84 11.40 -8.59
C PRO A 39 -18.39 12.81 -9.00
N SER A 40 -17.12 12.96 -9.34
CA SER A 40 -16.48 14.22 -9.74
C SER A 40 -15.53 13.98 -10.90
N GLU A 41 -15.66 14.75 -11.98
CA GLU A 41 -14.77 14.61 -13.16
C GLU A 41 -13.31 14.91 -12.83
N LYS A 42 -13.04 15.81 -11.88
CA LYS A 42 -11.68 16.24 -11.52
C LYS A 42 -11.04 15.36 -10.46
N HIS A 43 -11.83 14.93 -9.48
CA HIS A 43 -11.33 14.26 -8.29
C HIS A 43 -11.73 12.79 -8.21
N GLY A 44 -12.44 12.25 -9.21
CA GLY A 44 -13.07 10.94 -9.18
C GLY A 44 -14.30 10.94 -8.27
N PHE A 45 -14.08 11.25 -6.99
CA PHE A 45 -15.13 11.45 -5.99
C PHE A 45 -14.83 12.67 -5.12
N GLU A 46 -15.89 13.36 -4.70
CA GLU A 46 -15.84 14.51 -3.80
C GLU A 46 -16.87 14.37 -2.68
N ALA A 47 -16.60 15.03 -1.55
CA ALA A 47 -17.50 14.98 -0.39
C ALA A 47 -18.67 15.95 -0.58
N ALA A 48 -19.87 15.51 -0.26
CA ALA A 48 -21.09 16.31 -0.33
C ALA A 48 -22.01 16.05 0.87
N SER A 49 -22.88 16.99 1.17
CA SER A 49 -23.91 16.88 2.20
C SER A 49 -25.29 16.73 1.58
N VAL A 50 -26.06 15.75 2.05
CA VAL A 50 -27.43 15.54 1.57
C VAL A 50 -28.35 16.63 2.13
N LYS A 51 -29.08 17.34 1.26
CA LYS A 51 -30.03 18.40 1.66
C LYS A 51 -31.49 17.96 1.54
N GLU A 52 -31.88 17.45 0.38
CA GLU A 52 -33.25 16.99 0.11
C GLU A 52 -33.21 15.66 -0.66
N GLU A 53 -34.08 14.72 -0.28
CA GLU A 53 -34.33 13.50 -1.06
C GLU A 53 -35.67 13.67 -1.79
N LYS A 54 -35.65 13.65 -3.14
CA LYS A 54 -36.83 13.77 -4.01
C LYS A 54 -37.02 12.49 -4.80
N GLY A 55 -37.62 11.49 -4.14
CA GLY A 55 -37.86 10.19 -4.75
C GLY A 55 -36.55 9.48 -5.08
N ASP A 56 -36.23 9.41 -6.38
CA ASP A 56 -35.05 8.73 -6.93
C ASP A 56 -33.81 9.64 -7.06
N GLU A 57 -34.03 10.95 -6.97
CA GLU A 57 -32.97 11.96 -7.03
C GLU A 57 -32.73 12.58 -5.66
N VAL A 58 -31.49 12.96 -5.39
CA VAL A 58 -31.06 13.58 -4.15
C VAL A 58 -30.34 14.89 -4.45
N LEU A 59 -30.80 15.97 -3.83
CA LEU A 59 -30.12 17.26 -3.86
C LEU A 59 -28.99 17.24 -2.83
N VAL A 60 -27.76 17.30 -3.33
CA VAL A 60 -26.54 17.34 -2.54
C VAL A 60 -25.87 18.71 -2.66
N GLU A 61 -25.21 19.15 -1.59
CA GLU A 61 -24.37 20.34 -1.58
C GLU A 61 -22.92 19.92 -1.40
N LEU A 62 -22.08 20.23 -2.40
CA LEU A 62 -20.67 19.89 -2.42
C LEU A 62 -19.91 20.61 -1.31
N ALA A 63 -19.06 19.89 -0.59
CA ALA A 63 -18.33 20.43 0.55
C ALA A 63 -17.23 21.43 0.17
N GLU A 64 -16.67 21.31 -1.04
CA GLU A 64 -15.53 22.14 -1.50
C GLU A 64 -15.97 23.53 -2.00
N ASN A 65 -17.04 23.59 -2.79
CA ASN A 65 -17.47 24.81 -3.48
C ASN A 65 -18.88 25.29 -3.08
N GLY A 66 -19.59 24.56 -2.21
CA GLY A 66 -20.96 24.87 -1.78
C GLY A 66 -22.01 24.81 -2.89
N LYS A 67 -21.66 24.30 -4.07
CA LYS A 67 -22.59 24.17 -5.20
C LYS A 67 -23.60 23.07 -4.90
N LYS A 68 -24.87 23.34 -5.22
CA LYS A 68 -25.94 22.35 -5.12
C LYS A 68 -26.09 21.62 -6.45
N VAL A 69 -26.10 20.30 -6.40
CA VAL A 69 -26.23 19.41 -7.56
C VAL A 69 -27.28 18.36 -7.22
N THR A 70 -28.11 18.01 -8.20
CA THR A 70 -29.04 16.90 -8.08
C THR A 70 -28.40 15.67 -8.72
N ILE A 71 -28.33 14.57 -7.97
CA ILE A 71 -27.68 13.32 -8.39
C ILE A 71 -28.62 12.15 -8.08
N SER A 72 -28.55 11.09 -8.88
CA SER A 72 -29.28 9.84 -8.59
C SER A 72 -28.88 9.27 -7.24
N LYS A 73 -29.84 8.69 -6.52
CA LYS A 73 -29.58 8.04 -5.22
C LYS A 73 -28.59 6.86 -5.34
N ASP A 74 -28.53 6.22 -6.51
CA ASP A 74 -27.66 5.06 -6.77
C ASP A 74 -26.18 5.46 -6.95
N ASP A 75 -25.92 6.69 -7.40
CA ASP A 75 -24.55 7.21 -7.60
C ASP A 75 -23.92 7.72 -6.29
N ILE A 76 -24.70 7.79 -5.21
CA ILE A 76 -24.26 8.29 -3.92
C ILE A 76 -23.64 7.17 -3.10
N GLN A 77 -22.39 7.38 -2.67
CA GLN A 77 -21.67 6.42 -1.83
C GLN A 77 -21.60 6.91 -0.39
N LYS A 78 -21.73 6.00 0.58
CA LYS A 78 -21.68 6.35 2.01
C LYS A 78 -20.26 6.77 2.41
N MET A 79 -20.16 7.85 3.18
CA MET A 79 -18.88 8.35 3.68
C MET A 79 -18.57 7.78 5.06
N ASN A 80 -17.33 7.30 5.24
CA ASN A 80 -16.86 6.84 6.53
C ASN A 80 -16.70 8.01 7.52
N PRO A 81 -16.89 7.78 8.83
CA PRO A 81 -16.62 8.79 9.84
C PRO A 81 -15.15 9.26 9.82
N PRO A 82 -14.86 10.52 10.24
CA PRO A 82 -13.50 11.09 10.22
C PRO A 82 -12.46 10.31 11.03
N LYS A 83 -12.90 9.50 12.00
CA LYS A 83 -12.02 8.59 12.77
C LYS A 83 -11.28 7.57 11.88
N PHE A 84 -11.79 7.32 10.68
CA PHE A 84 -11.19 6.45 9.67
C PHE A 84 -10.38 7.25 8.63
N SER A 85 -9.86 8.42 9.00
CA SER A 85 -8.88 9.11 8.17
C SER A 85 -7.52 8.40 8.27
N LYS A 86 -6.87 8.17 7.12
CA LYS A 86 -5.52 7.59 7.01
C LYS A 86 -5.36 6.21 7.66
N VAL A 87 -6.39 5.36 7.57
CA VAL A 87 -6.36 3.99 8.13
C VAL A 87 -5.23 3.18 7.51
N GLU A 88 -4.57 2.37 8.34
CA GLU A 88 -3.47 1.50 7.93
C GLU A 88 -3.94 0.30 7.13
N ASP A 89 -5.09 -0.28 7.46
CA ASP A 89 -5.74 -1.37 6.73
C ASP A 89 -7.14 -0.99 6.25
N MET A 90 -7.34 -0.99 4.94
CA MET A 90 -8.63 -0.63 4.34
C MET A 90 -9.75 -1.62 4.69
N ALA A 91 -9.41 -2.84 5.15
CA ALA A 91 -10.39 -3.79 5.65
C ALA A 91 -11.07 -3.34 6.96
N GLU A 92 -10.51 -2.34 7.67
CA GLU A 92 -11.10 -1.77 8.89
C GLU A 92 -12.16 -0.69 8.60
N LEU A 93 -12.30 -0.25 7.34
CA LEU A 93 -13.31 0.72 6.94
C LEU A 93 -14.72 0.14 7.12
N THR A 94 -15.64 0.93 7.68
CA THR A 94 -17.04 0.48 7.87
C THR A 94 -17.79 0.41 6.54
N CYS A 95 -17.59 1.40 5.68
CA CYS A 95 -18.15 1.46 4.33
C CYS A 95 -17.01 1.24 3.33
N LEU A 96 -16.91 0.02 2.80
CA LEU A 96 -15.93 -0.33 1.77
C LEU A 96 -16.50 0.03 0.39
N ASN A 97 -16.22 1.26 -0.03
CA ASN A 97 -16.68 1.83 -1.29
C ASN A 97 -15.48 2.33 -2.09
N GLU A 98 -15.60 2.42 -3.42
CA GLU A 98 -14.53 2.91 -4.29
C GLU A 98 -14.06 4.31 -3.88
N ALA A 99 -15.00 5.21 -3.57
CA ALA A 99 -14.70 6.56 -3.10
C ALA A 99 -13.90 6.56 -1.78
N SER A 100 -14.25 5.67 -0.84
CA SER A 100 -13.57 5.58 0.47
C SER A 100 -12.16 5.03 0.34
N VAL A 101 -11.96 4.03 -0.52
CA VAL A 101 -10.63 3.47 -0.83
C VAL A 101 -9.75 4.54 -1.48
N LEU A 102 -10.27 5.23 -2.51
CA LEU A 102 -9.56 6.31 -3.20
C LEU A 102 -9.18 7.44 -2.23
N HIS A 103 -10.11 7.87 -1.38
CA HIS A 103 -9.88 8.92 -0.40
C HIS A 103 -8.78 8.54 0.60
N ASN A 104 -8.82 7.32 1.15
CA ASN A 104 -7.81 6.87 2.10
C ASN A 104 -6.41 6.82 1.46
N LEU A 105 -6.30 6.25 0.25
CA LEU A 105 -5.03 6.19 -0.49
C LEU A 105 -4.51 7.60 -0.80
N ARG A 106 -5.38 8.52 -1.19
CA ARG A 106 -5.03 9.92 -1.48
C ARG A 106 -4.48 10.64 -0.25
N GLU A 107 -5.21 10.60 0.87
CA GLU A 107 -4.81 11.24 2.13
C GLU A 107 -3.47 10.71 2.66
N ARG A 108 -3.28 9.38 2.58
CA ARG A 108 -2.03 8.73 2.97
C ARG A 108 -0.89 9.12 2.04
N TYR A 109 -1.11 9.12 0.74
CA TYR A 109 -0.12 9.50 -0.27
C TYR A 109 0.39 10.94 -0.07
N PHE A 110 -0.51 11.91 0.12
CA PHE A 110 -0.12 13.30 0.39
C PHE A 110 0.60 13.46 1.74
N SER A 111 0.34 12.58 2.70
CA SER A 111 1.08 12.51 3.97
C SER A 111 2.43 11.80 3.84
N GLY A 112 2.79 11.30 2.66
CA GLY A 112 4.02 10.54 2.43
C GLY A 112 3.95 9.06 2.86
N LEU A 113 2.77 8.57 3.22
CA LEU A 113 2.51 7.18 3.61
C LEU A 113 2.12 6.38 2.37
N ILE A 114 3.11 5.78 1.71
CA ILE A 114 2.89 5.10 0.41
C ILE A 114 2.37 3.66 0.52
N TYR A 115 2.57 3.03 1.67
CA TYR A 115 2.16 1.66 1.95
C TYR A 115 0.84 1.68 2.73
N THR A 116 -0.13 0.90 2.25
CA THR A 116 -1.43 0.73 2.90
C THR A 116 -1.85 -0.73 2.78
N TYR A 117 -2.36 -1.33 3.85
CA TYR A 117 -2.89 -2.67 3.80
C TYR A 117 -4.31 -2.70 3.22
N SER A 118 -4.64 -3.83 2.60
CA SER A 118 -5.97 -4.15 2.10
C SER A 118 -6.24 -5.62 2.40
N GLY A 119 -6.62 -5.93 3.65
CA GLY A 119 -6.80 -7.29 4.11
C GLY A 119 -5.51 -8.11 3.96
N LEU A 120 -5.47 -9.13 3.12
CA LEU A 120 -4.25 -9.93 2.94
C LEU A 120 -3.19 -9.23 2.08
N PHE A 121 -3.57 -8.21 1.32
CA PHE A 121 -2.71 -7.55 0.35
C PHE A 121 -2.12 -6.25 0.89
N CYS A 122 -1.10 -5.73 0.21
CA CYS A 122 -0.59 -4.39 0.44
C CYS A 122 -0.66 -3.58 -0.85
N VAL A 123 -1.32 -2.43 -0.77
CA VAL A 123 -1.38 -1.45 -1.83
C VAL A 123 -0.22 -0.47 -1.66
N VAL A 124 0.51 -0.24 -2.74
CA VAL A 124 1.65 0.68 -2.75
C VAL A 124 1.49 1.68 -3.88
N VAL A 125 1.59 2.97 -3.55
CA VAL A 125 1.56 4.07 -4.52
C VAL A 125 2.97 4.60 -4.72
N ASN A 126 3.41 4.74 -5.97
CA ASN A 126 4.76 5.22 -6.26
C ASN A 126 4.93 6.70 -5.80
N PRO A 127 5.84 7.02 -4.87
CA PRO A 127 6.03 8.39 -4.39
C PRO A 127 6.63 9.35 -5.44
N TYR A 128 7.28 8.84 -6.50
CA TYR A 128 8.11 9.62 -7.43
C TYR A 128 9.15 10.54 -6.76
N LYS A 129 9.44 10.30 -5.47
CA LYS A 129 10.45 10.98 -4.66
C LYS A 129 11.13 9.97 -3.75
N GLN A 130 12.37 10.26 -3.38
CA GLN A 130 13.08 9.45 -2.39
C GLN A 130 12.52 9.76 -1.00
N LEU A 131 12.10 8.70 -0.29
CA LEU A 131 11.62 8.79 1.09
C LEU A 131 12.65 8.14 2.03
N PRO A 132 12.89 8.70 3.23
CA PRO A 132 13.86 8.18 4.19
C PRO A 132 13.35 6.94 4.96
N ILE A 133 12.59 6.06 4.29
CA ILE A 133 11.95 4.89 4.89
C ILE A 133 12.73 3.58 4.66
N TYR A 134 13.85 3.64 3.92
CA TYR A 134 14.67 2.49 3.56
C TYR A 134 16.09 2.59 4.15
N SER A 135 16.19 2.66 5.48
CA SER A 135 17.47 2.66 6.19
C SER A 135 17.63 1.40 7.06
N GLU A 136 18.87 1.10 7.47
CA GLU A 136 19.17 -0.03 8.36
C GLU A 136 18.42 0.08 9.69
N LYS A 137 18.26 1.31 10.23
CA LYS A 137 17.42 1.60 11.41
C LYS A 137 16.00 1.05 11.23
N ILE A 138 15.41 1.26 10.05
CA ILE A 138 14.05 0.76 9.76
C ILE A 138 14.04 -0.77 9.65
N ILE A 139 15.05 -1.39 9.02
CA ILE A 139 15.15 -2.85 8.93
C ILE A 139 15.10 -3.49 10.34
N ASP A 140 15.92 -2.98 11.27
CA ASP A 140 15.96 -3.47 12.64
C ASP A 140 14.65 -3.23 13.38
N MET A 141 13.96 -2.12 13.09
CA MET A 141 12.66 -1.80 13.70
C MET A 141 11.57 -2.81 13.29
N TYR A 142 11.58 -3.29 12.05
CA TYR A 142 10.58 -4.26 11.54
C TYR A 142 10.94 -5.72 11.85
N LYS A 143 12.21 -6.01 12.16
CA LYS A 143 12.70 -7.37 12.42
C LYS A 143 11.94 -8.05 13.55
N GLY A 144 11.25 -9.15 13.22
CA GLY A 144 10.52 -9.98 14.17
C GLY A 144 9.23 -9.34 14.73
N LYS A 145 8.82 -8.17 14.21
CA LYS A 145 7.61 -7.47 14.68
C LYS A 145 6.35 -8.01 14.04
N LYS A 146 5.25 -8.11 14.78
CA LYS A 146 3.97 -8.53 14.18
C LYS A 146 3.38 -7.43 13.30
N ARG A 147 2.52 -7.83 12.35
CA ARG A 147 1.88 -6.91 11.40
C ARG A 147 1.13 -5.72 12.01
N HIS A 148 0.58 -5.87 13.23
CA HIS A 148 -0.16 -4.80 13.91
C HIS A 148 0.72 -3.97 14.88
N GLU A 149 1.97 -4.38 15.10
CA GLU A 149 2.90 -3.66 15.98
C GLU A 149 3.60 -2.52 15.23
N MET A 150 3.65 -2.61 13.90
CA MET A 150 4.35 -1.69 13.01
C MET A 150 3.42 -1.29 11.87
N PRO A 151 3.52 -0.04 11.36
CA PRO A 151 2.67 0.42 10.28
C PRO A 151 2.96 -0.36 8.97
N PRO A 152 2.09 -0.23 7.95
CA PRO A 152 2.25 -0.94 6.69
C PRO A 152 3.58 -0.59 6.01
N HIS A 153 4.37 -1.61 5.65
CA HIS A 153 5.63 -1.45 4.94
C HIS A 153 6.05 -2.72 4.20
N ILE A 154 6.87 -2.60 3.15
CA ILE A 154 7.39 -3.75 2.39
C ILE A 154 8.22 -4.70 3.25
N TYR A 155 8.95 -4.17 4.24
CA TYR A 155 9.73 -4.97 5.19
C TYR A 155 8.85 -5.82 6.10
N ALA A 156 7.66 -5.34 6.47
CA ALA A 156 6.71 -6.16 7.23
C ALA A 156 6.22 -7.37 6.43
N ILE A 157 6.02 -7.21 5.11
CA ILE A 157 5.61 -8.29 4.21
C ILE A 157 6.74 -9.32 4.07
N ALA A 158 7.96 -8.83 3.83
CA ALA A 158 9.15 -9.68 3.73
C ALA A 158 9.40 -10.49 5.02
N ASP A 159 9.31 -9.84 6.19
CA ASP A 159 9.49 -10.49 7.49
C ASP A 159 8.37 -11.46 7.85
N THR A 160 7.12 -11.14 7.46
CA THR A 160 5.98 -12.06 7.63
C THR A 160 6.17 -13.31 6.78
N ALA A 161 6.51 -13.15 5.50
CA ALA A 161 6.79 -14.29 4.62
C ALA A 161 7.97 -15.13 5.13
N TYR A 162 9.07 -14.49 5.55
CA TYR A 162 10.23 -15.18 6.09
C TYR A 162 9.91 -15.98 7.36
N ARG A 163 9.16 -15.40 8.30
CA ARG A 163 8.75 -16.10 9.52
C ARG A 163 7.75 -17.23 9.25
N SER A 164 6.76 -17.01 8.40
CA SER A 164 5.81 -18.07 8.00
C SER A 164 6.53 -19.25 7.34
N MET A 165 7.52 -18.98 6.48
CA MET A 165 8.36 -20.01 5.86
C MET A 165 9.08 -20.88 6.92
N LEU A 166 9.66 -20.25 7.95
CA LEU A 166 10.37 -20.98 9.02
C LEU A 166 9.43 -21.73 9.96
N GLN A 167 8.26 -21.17 10.23
CA GLN A 167 7.27 -21.74 11.15
C GLN A 167 6.54 -22.93 10.51
N ASP A 168 6.00 -22.74 9.32
CA ASP A 168 5.15 -23.71 8.63
C ASP A 168 5.99 -24.69 7.78
N ARG A 169 7.28 -24.37 7.55
CA ARG A 169 8.21 -25.13 6.69
C ARG A 169 7.70 -25.28 5.26
N GLU A 170 6.98 -24.27 4.78
CA GLU A 170 6.46 -24.17 3.42
C GLU A 170 7.08 -22.98 2.69
N ASP A 171 7.47 -23.20 1.43
CA ASP A 171 8.05 -22.16 0.60
C ASP A 171 7.06 -21.00 0.38
N GLN A 172 7.56 -19.77 0.46
CA GLN A 172 6.75 -18.56 0.33
C GLN A 172 7.13 -17.79 -0.92
N SER A 173 6.14 -17.12 -1.51
CA SER A 173 6.34 -16.22 -2.65
C SER A 173 5.78 -14.83 -2.34
N ILE A 174 6.49 -13.81 -2.83
CA ILE A 174 6.05 -12.41 -2.80
C ILE A 174 5.84 -11.97 -4.24
N LEU A 175 4.59 -11.69 -4.61
CA LEU A 175 4.23 -11.29 -5.97
C LEU A 175 4.00 -9.78 -6.03
N CYS A 176 4.75 -9.10 -6.90
CA CYS A 176 4.62 -7.67 -7.18
C CYS A 176 3.81 -7.45 -8.47
N THR A 177 2.55 -7.03 -8.37
CA THR A 177 1.65 -6.85 -9.53
C THR A 177 1.30 -5.38 -9.78
N GLY A 178 1.25 -4.92 -11.03
CA GLY A 178 0.76 -3.58 -11.36
C GLY A 178 1.21 -3.12 -12.74
N GLU A 179 0.84 -1.92 -13.14
CA GLU A 179 1.17 -1.37 -14.46
C GLU A 179 2.67 -1.08 -14.63
N SER A 180 3.08 -0.81 -15.87
CA SER A 180 4.45 -0.40 -16.17
C SER A 180 4.79 0.90 -15.41
N GLY A 181 5.95 0.97 -14.77
CA GLY A 181 6.37 2.14 -13.98
C GLY A 181 5.76 2.25 -12.57
N ALA A 182 4.90 1.32 -12.15
CA ALA A 182 4.25 1.36 -10.83
C ALA A 182 5.20 1.11 -9.63
N GLY A 183 6.45 0.72 -9.87
CA GLY A 183 7.46 0.50 -8.82
C GLY A 183 7.70 -0.96 -8.42
N LYS A 184 7.25 -1.93 -9.24
CA LYS A 184 7.46 -3.38 -9.00
C LYS A 184 8.92 -3.73 -8.73
N THR A 185 9.83 -3.30 -9.62
CA THR A 185 11.26 -3.60 -9.55
C THR A 185 11.92 -3.04 -8.29
N GLU A 186 11.58 -1.80 -7.90
CA GLU A 186 12.14 -1.17 -6.71
C GLU A 186 11.71 -1.88 -5.42
N ASN A 187 10.43 -2.29 -5.33
CA ASN A 187 9.95 -3.03 -4.18
C ASN A 187 10.61 -4.41 -4.07
N THR A 188 10.80 -5.12 -5.18
CA THR A 188 11.53 -6.38 -5.20
C THR A 188 12.97 -6.22 -4.70
N LYS A 189 13.68 -5.15 -5.12
CA LYS A 189 15.03 -4.84 -4.58
C LYS A 189 14.99 -4.64 -3.06
N LYS A 190 13.97 -3.96 -2.52
CA LYS A 190 13.84 -3.73 -1.08
C LYS A 190 13.54 -5.01 -0.30
N VAL A 191 12.74 -5.93 -0.84
CA VAL A 191 12.52 -7.26 -0.24
C VAL A 191 13.84 -8.01 -0.15
N ILE A 192 14.62 -8.05 -1.23
CA ILE A 192 15.93 -8.73 -1.25
C ILE A 192 16.89 -8.07 -0.26
N GLN A 193 16.95 -6.73 -0.22
CA GLN A 193 17.77 -5.97 0.72
C GLN A 193 17.45 -6.35 2.18
N TYR A 194 16.15 -6.45 2.52
CA TYR A 194 15.71 -6.82 3.86
C TYR A 194 16.13 -8.25 4.23
N LEU A 195 15.84 -9.22 3.35
CA LEU A 195 16.17 -10.62 3.58
C LEU A 195 17.68 -10.84 3.67
N ALA A 196 18.47 -10.11 2.89
CA ALA A 196 19.92 -10.17 2.96
C ALA A 196 20.45 -9.81 4.36
N VAL A 197 19.86 -8.84 5.05
CA VAL A 197 20.28 -8.46 6.41
C VAL A 197 19.72 -9.41 7.47
N VAL A 198 18.45 -9.80 7.35
CA VAL A 198 17.75 -10.59 8.38
C VAL A 198 18.12 -12.07 8.33
N ALA A 199 18.27 -12.65 7.14
CA ALA A 199 18.63 -14.06 6.96
C ALA A 199 20.14 -14.30 6.98
N SER A 200 20.98 -13.26 6.92
CA SER A 200 22.43 -13.41 7.06
C SER A 200 22.80 -13.82 8.49
N SER A 201 23.29 -15.04 8.63
CA SER A 201 23.89 -15.53 9.87
C SER A 201 25.07 -14.63 10.26
N HIS A 202 24.98 -13.96 11.41
CA HIS A 202 26.06 -13.14 11.93
C HIS A 202 27.24 -14.05 12.30
N LYS A 203 28.17 -14.26 11.37
CA LYS A 203 29.50 -14.75 11.71
C LYS A 203 30.15 -13.64 12.53
N GLY A 204 30.47 -13.92 13.80
CA GLY A 204 30.67 -12.95 14.88
C GLY A 204 31.44 -11.68 14.51
N LYS A 205 31.00 -10.56 15.10
CA LYS A 205 31.68 -9.25 15.06
C LYS A 205 33.19 -9.41 15.27
N LYS A 206 33.97 -9.23 14.21
CA LYS A 206 35.36 -8.80 14.28
C LYS A 206 35.43 -7.46 13.56
N ASP A 207 35.87 -6.45 14.30
CA ASP A 207 36.09 -5.10 13.80
C ASP A 207 36.99 -5.15 12.57
N THR A 208 36.47 -4.70 11.44
CA THR A 208 37.27 -4.29 10.28
C THR A 208 36.46 -3.24 9.56
N SER A 209 37.05 -2.06 9.37
CA SER A 209 36.55 -0.99 8.53
C SER A 209 36.14 -1.53 7.16
N ILE A 210 34.82 -1.59 6.90
CA ILE A 210 34.29 -1.94 5.59
C ILE A 210 34.15 -0.64 4.80
N THR A 211 35.08 -0.42 3.88
CA THR A 211 34.87 0.48 2.74
C THR A 211 33.66 -0.01 1.96
N VAL A 212 32.76 0.91 1.65
CA VAL A 212 31.56 0.69 0.83
C VAL A 212 31.98 0.18 -0.56
N SER A 213 31.92 -1.13 -0.74
CA SER A 213 31.99 -1.79 -2.05
C SER A 213 31.25 -3.11 -1.93
N ASP A 214 30.00 -3.09 -2.40
CA ASP A 214 29.14 -4.20 -2.80
C ASP A 214 29.06 -5.47 -1.92
N PRO A 215 28.02 -5.62 -1.09
CA PRO A 215 27.59 -6.93 -0.61
C PRO A 215 26.49 -7.47 -1.52
N CYS A 216 26.80 -7.78 -2.78
CA CYS A 216 25.86 -8.43 -3.69
C CYS A 216 26.58 -9.49 -4.52
N ALA A 217 26.74 -10.70 -3.99
CA ALA A 217 27.35 -11.79 -4.78
C ALA A 217 26.79 -13.20 -4.53
N PRO A 218 26.41 -13.67 -3.33
CA PRO A 218 25.96 -15.06 -3.21
C PRO A 218 24.45 -15.25 -3.46
N LEU A 219 23.62 -14.25 -3.15
CA LEU A 219 22.15 -14.33 -3.30
C LEU A 219 21.63 -13.81 -4.65
N LEU A 220 22.43 -12.99 -5.36
CA LEU A 220 22.08 -12.50 -6.69
C LEU A 220 22.17 -13.61 -7.76
N PHE A 221 22.96 -14.66 -7.50
CA PHE A 221 23.21 -15.71 -8.49
C PHE A 221 22.02 -16.64 -8.75
N LEU A 222 21.06 -16.74 -7.82
CA LEU A 222 19.87 -17.59 -8.04
C LEU A 222 18.71 -16.86 -8.77
N LEU A 223 18.68 -15.53 -8.75
CA LEU A 223 17.63 -14.73 -9.39
C LEU A 223 18.00 -14.19 -10.78
N VAL A 224 19.30 -14.19 -11.13
CA VAL A 224 19.80 -13.72 -12.45
C VAL A 224 20.02 -14.87 -13.45
N SER A 225 19.54 -16.09 -13.16
CA SER A 225 19.46 -17.17 -14.17
C SER A 225 18.24 -17.07 -15.11
N LEU A 226 17.37 -16.07 -14.94
CA LEU A 226 16.44 -15.69 -15.99
C LEU A 226 17.16 -14.73 -16.95
N PRO A 227 17.28 -15.07 -18.26
CA PRO A 227 18.02 -14.25 -19.20
C PRO A 227 17.40 -12.84 -19.29
N PRO A 228 18.21 -11.80 -19.51
CA PRO A 228 17.69 -10.45 -19.69
C PRO A 228 16.76 -10.42 -20.90
N PRO A 229 15.56 -9.80 -20.83
CA PRO A 229 14.80 -9.55 -22.05
C PRO A 229 15.61 -8.58 -22.90
N SER A 230 16.10 -9.08 -24.05
CA SER A 230 16.74 -8.29 -25.09
C SER A 230 15.82 -7.17 -25.58
N PRO A 231 16.36 -6.05 -26.07
CA PRO A 231 15.57 -4.91 -26.51
C PRO A 231 15.01 -5.19 -27.91
N VAL A 232 13.72 -5.49 -28.02
CA VAL A 232 13.02 -5.57 -29.31
C VAL A 232 11.67 -4.87 -29.21
N THR A 233 11.66 -3.65 -29.73
CA THR A 233 10.68 -3.08 -30.65
C THR A 233 9.18 -3.26 -30.37
N PHE A 234 8.54 -2.09 -30.21
CA PHE A 234 7.16 -1.77 -30.61
C PHE A 234 6.58 -2.71 -31.69
N GLY A 235 5.41 -3.27 -31.41
CA GLY A 235 4.63 -4.03 -32.38
C GLY A 235 3.28 -4.48 -31.82
N PHE A 236 2.25 -3.66 -32.03
CA PHE A 236 0.85 -4.09 -32.01
C PHE A 236 0.69 -5.27 -32.99
N LEU A 237 0.28 -6.45 -32.51
CA LEU A 237 -0.80 -7.29 -33.05
C LEU A 237 -0.86 -8.62 -32.29
N GLY A 238 -2.08 -9.10 -32.06
CA GLY A 238 -2.36 -10.27 -31.24
C GLY A 238 -1.76 -11.58 -31.77
N ALA A 239 -1.25 -12.40 -30.85
CA ALA A 239 -1.26 -13.84 -30.94
C ALA A 239 -0.93 -14.42 -29.56
N THR A 240 -1.78 -15.34 -29.11
CA THR A 240 -1.65 -16.21 -27.95
C THR A 240 -0.27 -16.86 -27.86
N ALA A 241 0.53 -16.49 -26.85
CA ALA A 241 1.71 -17.25 -26.44
C ALA A 241 1.35 -18.13 -25.22
N ARG A 242 1.21 -19.42 -25.49
CA ARG A 242 0.98 -20.49 -24.51
C ARG A 242 2.31 -20.78 -23.80
N TRP A 243 2.36 -20.57 -22.48
CA TRP A 243 3.54 -20.87 -21.65
C TRP A 243 3.54 -22.36 -21.24
N PRO A 244 4.60 -23.15 -21.50
CA PRO A 244 4.65 -24.57 -21.18
C PRO A 244 5.01 -24.88 -19.71
N LEU A 245 4.57 -24.02 -18.78
CA LEU A 245 4.57 -24.27 -17.33
C LEU A 245 3.19 -23.96 -16.70
N ALA A 246 2.19 -23.56 -17.49
CA ALA A 246 0.84 -23.27 -17.03
C ALA A 246 -0.08 -24.51 -16.95
N ASP A 247 0.35 -25.67 -17.48
CA ASP A 247 -0.49 -26.88 -17.53
C ASP A 247 -0.43 -27.76 -16.25
N SER A 248 0.29 -27.35 -15.19
CA SER A 248 0.24 -28.03 -13.87
C SER A 248 -0.49 -27.24 -12.77
N CYS A 249 -1.05 -26.07 -13.07
CA CYS A 249 -1.94 -25.35 -12.16
C CYS A 249 -3.43 -25.77 -12.29
N ALA A 250 -3.74 -26.76 -13.14
CA ALA A 250 -5.10 -27.24 -13.35
C ALA A 250 -5.50 -28.47 -12.52
N GLU A 251 -4.57 -29.11 -11.79
CA GLU A 251 -4.91 -30.17 -10.83
C GLU A 251 -4.94 -29.64 -9.40
N GLY A 252 -6.16 -29.50 -8.87
CA GLY A 252 -6.42 -28.94 -7.56
C GLY A 252 -5.59 -29.57 -6.43
N ARG A 253 -4.93 -28.70 -5.67
CA ARG A 253 -4.75 -28.82 -4.22
C ARG A 253 -4.53 -27.43 -3.62
N ARG A 254 -5.46 -27.01 -2.76
CA ARG A 254 -5.36 -25.94 -1.75
C ARG A 254 -3.94 -25.96 -1.13
N THR A 255 -3.20 -24.87 -0.99
CA THR A 255 -3.53 -23.65 -0.23
C THR A 255 -2.62 -22.48 -0.68
N GLU A 256 -3.15 -21.52 -1.43
CA GLU A 256 -2.45 -20.25 -1.68
C GLU A 256 -2.58 -19.35 -0.45
N ARG A 257 -1.49 -19.11 0.27
CA ARG A 257 -1.34 -17.95 1.15
C ARG A 257 -0.18 -17.09 0.63
N ALA A 258 -0.33 -16.59 -0.59
CA ALA A 258 0.57 -15.62 -1.18
C ALA A 258 0.33 -14.24 -0.56
N GLY A 259 1.39 -13.59 -0.09
CA GLY A 259 1.36 -12.15 0.17
C GLY A 259 1.42 -11.41 -1.17
N THR A 260 0.27 -11.01 -1.72
CA THR A 260 0.26 -10.21 -2.95
C THR A 260 0.44 -8.73 -2.61
N VAL A 261 1.38 -8.09 -3.30
CA VAL A 261 1.58 -6.64 -3.25
C VAL A 261 1.01 -6.07 -4.54
N CYS A 262 -0.12 -5.38 -4.41
CA CYS A 262 -0.84 -4.76 -5.52
C CYS A 262 -0.36 -3.31 -5.67
N PHE A 263 0.14 -2.97 -6.85
CA PHE A 263 0.58 -1.62 -7.19
C PHE A 263 -0.50 -0.95 -8.02
N SER A 264 -1.05 0.16 -7.52
CA SER A 264 -2.00 0.99 -8.26
C SER A 264 -1.26 2.25 -8.74
N PRO A 265 -1.30 2.57 -10.04
CA PRO A 265 -0.93 3.90 -10.49
C PRO A 265 -2.07 4.85 -10.07
N LEU A 266 -1.77 5.84 -9.23
CA LEU A 266 -2.54 7.07 -9.28
C LEU A 266 -1.91 7.87 -10.42
N LEU A 267 -2.67 8.02 -11.51
CA LEU A 267 -2.26 8.79 -12.68
C LEU A 267 -1.75 10.17 -12.22
N PRO A 268 -0.54 10.59 -12.61
CA PRO A 268 -0.22 12.00 -12.55
C PRO A 268 -1.10 12.71 -13.58
N ASN A 269 -1.86 13.70 -13.14
CA ASN A 269 -2.54 14.63 -14.03
C ASN A 269 -1.54 15.14 -15.09
N SER A 270 -1.77 14.77 -16.36
CA SER A 270 -1.26 15.46 -17.53
C SER A 270 -2.32 15.40 -18.63
#